data_AF-A0A968TIC6-F1
#
_entry.id   AF-A0A968TIC6-F1
#
_cell.length_a   1.000
_cell.length_b   1.000
_cell.length_c   1.000
_cell.angle_alpha   90.00
_cell.angle_beta   90.00
_cell.angle_gamma   90.00
#
_symmetry.space_group_name_H-M   'P 1'
#
loop_
_entity.id
_entity.type
_entity.pdbx_description
1 polymer ?
#
loop_
_entity_poly.entity_id
_entity_poly.type
_entity_poly.pdbx_seq_one_letter_code
_entity_poly.pdbx_strand_id
1 'polypeptide(L)'
;MKKRRLKFLQWAVIGSAAVLASVLLLIAVRLSIAANQAPQPQAILTLGGDPNREKAAAQLAKHYPSLEVWVSTGETPQTSTQIF
;
A
#
# COMPACT_ATOMS: atom_id res chain seq x y z
N MET A 1 46.49 14.87 -8.07
CA MET A 1 45.45 13.83 -8.22
C MET A 1 44.40 13.78 -7.10
N LYS A 2 44.76 13.89 -5.80
CA LYS A 2 43.81 13.84 -4.66
C LYS A 2 42.65 14.85 -4.72
N LYS A 3 42.91 16.13 -5.06
CA LYS A 3 41.87 17.18 -5.16
C LYS A 3 40.80 16.89 -6.23
N ARG A 4 41.18 16.25 -7.36
CA ARG A 4 40.25 15.88 -8.44
C ARG A 4 39.31 14.75 -8.03
N ARG A 5 39.83 13.77 -7.27
CA ARG A 5 39.03 12.68 -6.67
C ARG A 5 38.06 13.19 -5.62
N LEU A 6 38.48 14.13 -4.77
CA LEU A 6 37.62 14.71 -3.73
C LEU A 6 36.44 15.48 -4.35
N LYS A 7 36.70 16.31 -5.38
CA LYS A 7 35.64 17.00 -6.12
C LYS A 7 34.68 16.03 -6.78
N PHE A 8 35.17 14.95 -7.40
CA PHE A 8 34.32 13.92 -7.98
C PHE A 8 33.41 13.27 -6.93
N LEU A 9 33.95 12.91 -5.77
CA LEU A 9 33.16 12.31 -4.67
C LEU A 9 32.08 13.30 -4.17
N GLN A 10 32.41 14.58 -4.04
CA GLN A 10 31.43 15.61 -3.68
C GLN A 10 30.28 15.70 -4.69
N TRP A 11 30.56 15.74 -5.99
CA TRP A 11 29.52 15.75 -7.03
C TRP A 11 28.69 14.47 -7.04
N ALA A 12 29.31 13.31 -6.80
CA ALA A 12 28.60 12.05 -6.68
C ALA A 12 27.61 12.07 -5.50
N VAL A 13 28.04 12.54 -4.32
CA VAL A 13 27.18 12.67 -3.14
C VAL A 13 26.02 13.63 -3.38
N ILE A 14 26.29 14.80 -3.98
CA ILE A 14 25.25 15.78 -4.33
C ILE A 14 24.25 15.18 -5.32
N GLY A 15 24.74 14.48 -6.34
CA GLY A 15 23.89 13.79 -7.32
C GLY A 15 23.00 12.73 -6.66
N SER A 16 23.57 11.87 -5.81
CA SER A 16 22.80 10.87 -5.07
C SER A 16 21.75 11.49 -4.14
N ALA A 17 22.10 12.58 -3.44
CA ALA A 17 21.16 13.29 -2.58
C ALA A 17 20.01 13.93 -3.39
N ALA A 18 20.31 14.52 -4.55
CA ALA A 18 19.30 15.10 -5.43
C ALA A 18 18.36 14.03 -6.00
N VAL A 19 18.88 12.86 -6.40
CA VAL A 19 18.06 11.73 -6.85
C VAL A 19 17.16 11.25 -5.72
N LEU A 20 17.70 11.07 -4.50
CA LEU A 20 16.90 10.65 -3.35
C LEU A 20 15.79 11.66 -3.04
N ALA A 21 16.11 12.96 -3.01
CA ALA A 21 15.13 14.03 -2.81
C ALA A 21 14.05 14.01 -3.91
N SER A 22 14.43 13.77 -5.16
CA SER A 22 13.50 13.68 -6.29
C SER A 22 12.54 12.49 -6.13
N VAL A 23 13.03 11.33 -5.70
CA VAL A 23 12.19 10.16 -5.41
C VAL A 23 11.22 10.45 -4.27
N LEU A 24 11.68 11.07 -3.18
CA LEU A 24 10.82 11.43 -2.05
C LEU A 24 9.72 12.43 -2.46
N LEU A 25 10.06 13.43 -3.28
CA LEU A 25 9.08 14.37 -3.83
C LEU A 25 8.07 13.67 -4.74
N LEU A 26 8.52 12.74 -5.59
CA LEU A 26 7.63 11.95 -6.45
C LEU A 26 6.63 11.12 -5.62
N ILE A 27 7.09 10.50 -4.53
CA ILE A 27 6.21 9.75 -3.61
C ILE A 27 5.16 10.67 -3.00
N ALA A 28 5.57 11.84 -2.49
CA ALA A 28 4.64 12.81 -1.90
C ALA A 28 3.58 13.29 -2.90
N VAL A 29 3.99 13.63 -4.13
CA VAL A 29 3.06 14.04 -5.20
C VAL A 29 2.09 12.91 -5.55
N ARG A 30 2.56 11.67 -5.68
CA ARG A 30 1.71 10.50 -5.98
C ARG A 30 0.69 10.25 -4.87
N LEU A 31 1.10 10.34 -3.61
CA LEU A 31 0.19 10.21 -2.46
C LEU A 31 -0.87 11.31 -2.44
N SER A 32 -0.47 12.56 -2.73
CA SER A 32 -1.42 13.68 -2.83
C SER A 32 -2.45 13.46 -3.93
N ILE A 33 -2.04 12.95 -5.10
CA ILE A 33 -2.96 12.66 -6.20
C ILE A 33 -3.92 11.53 -5.79
N ALA A 34 -3.39 10.43 -5.22
CA ALA A 34 -4.21 9.30 -4.80
C ALA A 34 -5.26 9.70 -3.74
N ALA A 35 -4.88 10.52 -2.76
CA ALA A 35 -5.78 11.02 -1.73
C ALA A 35 -6.93 11.86 -2.29
N ASN A 36 -6.73 12.57 -3.41
CA ASN A 36 -7.79 13.37 -4.05
C ASN A 36 -8.64 12.55 -5.04
N GLN A 37 -8.04 11.61 -5.77
CA GLN A 37 -8.75 10.83 -6.80
C GLN A 37 -9.56 9.66 -6.21
N ALA A 38 -9.03 8.99 -5.20
CA ALA A 38 -9.65 7.83 -4.56
C ALA A 38 -9.38 7.89 -3.04
N PRO A 39 -10.02 8.84 -2.31
CA PRO A 39 -9.79 9.03 -0.88
C PRO A 39 -10.10 7.77 -0.06
N GLN A 40 -10.97 6.91 -0.59
CA GLN A 40 -11.29 5.60 -0.03
C GLN A 40 -11.44 4.59 -1.19
N PRO A 41 -11.06 3.32 -0.97
CA PRO A 41 -11.35 2.27 -1.93
C PRO A 41 -12.87 2.10 -2.10
N GLN A 42 -13.31 1.78 -3.30
CA GLN A 42 -14.72 1.50 -3.58
C GLN A 42 -15.11 0.11 -3.06
N ALA A 43 -14.21 -0.86 -3.20
CA ALA A 43 -14.38 -2.21 -2.70
C ALA A 43 -13.03 -2.87 -2.40
N ILE A 44 -13.04 -3.92 -1.57
CA ILE A 44 -11.90 -4.80 -1.30
C ILE A 44 -12.30 -6.23 -1.61
N LEU A 45 -11.54 -6.89 -2.49
CA LEU A 45 -11.65 -8.32 -2.73
C LEU A 45 -10.59 -9.07 -1.94
N THR A 46 -11.01 -9.87 -0.97
CA THR A 46 -10.15 -10.78 -0.22
C THR A 46 -10.22 -12.17 -0.82
N LEU A 47 -9.08 -12.70 -1.23
CA LEU A 47 -8.99 -14.09 -1.69
C LEU A 47 -9.10 -15.03 -0.49
N GLY A 48 -9.88 -16.10 -0.58
CA GLY A 48 -10.03 -17.08 0.49
C GLY A 48 -8.84 -18.03 0.61
N GLY A 49 -8.93 -19.00 1.52
CA GLY A 49 -7.96 -20.09 1.69
C GLY A 49 -7.24 -20.12 3.04
N ASP A 50 -6.91 -18.95 3.62
CA ASP A 50 -6.51 -18.87 5.04
C ASP A 50 -7.70 -18.32 5.85
N PRO A 51 -8.25 -19.09 6.82
CA PRO A 51 -9.37 -18.64 7.64
C PRO A 51 -9.11 -17.33 8.39
N ASN A 52 -7.86 -17.04 8.76
CA ASN A 52 -7.51 -15.78 9.43
C ASN A 52 -7.66 -14.57 8.50
N ARG A 53 -7.41 -14.76 7.20
CA ARG A 53 -7.59 -13.72 6.19
C ARG A 53 -9.06 -13.42 5.96
N GLU A 54 -9.91 -14.44 5.93
CA GLU A 54 -11.36 -14.28 5.83
C GLU A 54 -11.95 -13.59 7.07
N LYS A 55 -11.48 -13.97 8.28
CA LYS A 55 -11.84 -13.29 9.54
C LYS A 55 -11.40 -11.83 9.55
N ALA A 56 -10.19 -11.52 9.08
CA ALA A 56 -9.71 -10.15 8.98
C ALA A 56 -10.57 -9.31 8.01
N ALA A 57 -10.98 -9.89 6.88
CA ALA A 57 -11.90 -9.23 5.95
C ALA A 57 -13.27 -8.97 6.58
N ALA A 58 -13.81 -9.92 7.34
CA ALA A 58 -15.06 -9.72 8.09
C ALA A 58 -14.95 -8.60 9.13
N GLN A 59 -13.83 -8.53 9.85
CA GLN A 59 -13.56 -7.45 10.80
C GLN A 59 -13.41 -6.09 10.10
N LEU A 60 -12.77 -6.06 8.93
CA LEU A 60 -12.62 -4.86 8.12
C LEU A 60 -13.98 -4.31 7.67
N ALA A 61 -14.87 -5.19 7.20
CA ALA A 61 -16.24 -4.84 6.82
C ALA A 61 -17.04 -4.27 8.00
N LYS A 62 -16.86 -4.84 9.21
CA LYS A 62 -17.50 -4.33 10.44
C LYS A 62 -16.95 -2.96 10.85
N HIS A 63 -15.65 -2.72 10.68
CA HIS A 63 -15.02 -1.45 11.04
C HIS A 63 -15.33 -0.32 10.05
N TYR A 64 -15.54 -0.66 8.77
CA TYR A 64 -15.90 0.29 7.71
C TYR A 64 -17.23 -0.11 7.05
N PRO A 65 -18.39 0.19 7.69
CA PRO A 65 -19.69 -0.30 7.21
C PRO A 65 -20.10 0.19 5.82
N SER A 66 -19.51 1.31 5.36
CA SER A 66 -19.75 1.87 4.03
C SER A 66 -18.83 1.33 2.94
N LEU A 67 -17.85 0.48 3.29
CA LEU A 67 -16.90 -0.12 2.36
C LEU A 67 -17.38 -1.50 1.94
N GLU A 68 -17.50 -1.74 0.64
CA GLU A 68 -17.81 -3.09 0.14
C GLU A 68 -16.59 -4.01 0.31
N VAL A 69 -16.76 -5.10 1.06
CA VAL A 69 -15.72 -6.12 1.24
C VAL A 69 -16.26 -7.46 0.77
N TRP A 70 -15.63 -8.02 -0.27
CA TRP A 70 -15.97 -9.31 -0.84
C TRP A 70 -14.93 -10.35 -0.45
N VAL A 71 -15.37 -11.57 -0.19
CA VAL A 71 -14.47 -12.69 0.13
C VAL A 71 -14.74 -13.84 -0.83
N SER A 72 -13.71 -14.24 -1.58
CA SER A 72 -13.76 -15.44 -2.42
C SER A 72 -13.44 -16.66 -1.56
N THR A 73 -14.42 -17.12 -0.79
CA THR A 73 -14.22 -18.25 0.13
C THR A 73 -14.30 -19.59 -0.60
N GLY A 74 -13.40 -20.51 -0.26
CA GLY A 74 -13.49 -21.91 -0.66
C GLY A 74 -14.29 -22.75 0.34
N GLU A 75 -14.75 -22.13 1.43
CA GLU A 75 -15.44 -22.81 2.51
C GLU A 75 -16.92 -23.07 2.18
N THR A 76 -17.50 -24.01 2.90
CA THR A 76 -18.94 -24.27 2.80
C THR A 76 -19.78 -23.12 3.36
N PRO A 77 -21.06 -22.97 2.98
CA PRO A 77 -21.97 -22.00 3.59
C PRO A 77 -22.04 -22.10 5.11
N GLN A 78 -21.96 -23.32 5.66
CA GLN A 78 -22.02 -23.57 7.10
C GLN A 78 -20.81 -22.97 7.83
N THR A 79 -19.61 -23.14 7.28
CA THR A 79 -18.37 -22.59 7.85
C THR A 79 -18.30 -21.08 7.66
N SER A 80 -18.62 -20.57 6.47
CA SER A 80 -18.53 -19.14 6.16
C SER A 80 -19.49 -18.27 6.96
N THR A 81 -20.72 -18.76 7.23
CA THR A 81 -21.70 -18.04 8.08
C THR A 81 -21.23 -17.87 9.54
N GLN A 82 -20.22 -18.62 9.99
CA GLN A 82 -19.63 -18.42 11.32
C GLN A 82 -18.62 -17.26 11.35
N ILE A 83 -18.15 -16.80 10.19
CA ILE A 83 -17.12 -15.74 10.06
C ILE A 83 -17.76 -14.37 9.85
N PHE A 84 -18.81 -14.29 9.01
CA PHE A 84 -19.44 -13.05 8.57
C PHE A 84 -20.73 -12.78 9.37
#